data_AF-A0A6P9AUS5-F1
#
_entry.id   AF-A0A6P9AUS5-F1
#
_cell.length_a   1.000
_cell.length_b   1.000
_cell.length_c   1.000
_cell.angle_alpha   90.00
_cell.angle_beta   90.00
_cell.angle_gamma   90.00
#
_symmetry.space_group_name_H-M   'P 1'
#
loop_
_entity.id
_entity.type
_entity.pdbx_description
1 polymer ?
#
loop_
_entity_poly.entity_id
_entity_poly.type
_entity_poly.pdbx_seq_one_letter_code
_entity_poly.pdbx_strand_id
1 'polypeptide(L)'
;MKDFLTSTQNLYGAELSTVDFSNAPDKAKKEINQWVEQQTEGKIPELLSEGSINEMTKLVLVNAVYFKGNWAKVFKEEDTEDKPFRLNKTEKKNVKMMFMEQELPFGYIPECKCRVLELPYKGEDLSMIILLPDSIEDNSTGLELVILLFPAIAIKLLS
;
A
#
# COMPACT_ATOMS: atom_id res chain seq x y z
N MET A 1 -7.35 -32.45 -3.40
CA MET A 1 -6.70 -31.58 -2.37
C MET A 1 -5.21 -31.42 -2.64
N LYS A 2 -4.42 -32.50 -2.81
CA LYS A 2 -3.00 -32.39 -3.20
C LYS A 2 -2.76 -31.56 -4.47
N ASP A 3 -3.54 -31.78 -5.52
CA ASP A 3 -3.37 -31.03 -6.79
C ASP A 3 -3.69 -29.54 -6.66
N PHE A 4 -4.67 -29.18 -5.82
CA PHE A 4 -4.98 -27.79 -5.51
C PHE A 4 -3.81 -27.13 -4.77
N LEU A 5 -3.27 -27.81 -3.75
CA LEU A 5 -2.15 -27.32 -2.95
C LEU A 5 -0.87 -27.13 -3.77
N THR A 6 -0.54 -28.13 -4.61
CA THR A 6 0.62 -28.05 -5.49
C THR A 6 0.46 -26.96 -6.55
N SER A 7 -0.76 -26.76 -7.07
CA SER A 7 -1.02 -25.68 -8.03
C SER A 7 -0.94 -24.29 -7.38
N THR A 8 -1.48 -24.11 -6.16
CA THR A 8 -1.42 -22.82 -5.45
C THR A 8 0.02 -22.45 -5.08
N GLN A 9 0.82 -23.43 -4.68
CA GLN A 9 2.22 -23.21 -4.34
C GLN A 9 3.05 -22.89 -5.60
N ASN A 10 2.87 -23.64 -6.69
CA ASN A 10 3.66 -23.46 -7.92
C ASN A 10 3.28 -22.21 -8.73
N LEU A 11 2.02 -21.79 -8.72
CA LEU A 11 1.53 -20.67 -9.54
C LEU A 11 1.54 -19.32 -8.81
N TYR A 12 1.30 -19.32 -7.49
CA TYR A 12 1.14 -18.08 -6.72
C TYR A 12 2.21 -17.92 -5.63
N GLY A 13 3.11 -18.89 -5.44
CA GLY A 13 4.05 -18.88 -4.31
C GLY A 13 3.35 -18.89 -2.95
N ALA A 14 2.08 -19.28 -2.90
CA ALA A 14 1.28 -19.19 -1.69
C ALA A 14 1.77 -20.22 -0.67
N GLU A 15 2.29 -19.73 0.46
CA GLU A 15 2.55 -20.55 1.64
C GLU A 15 1.22 -20.94 2.27
N LEU A 16 0.96 -22.25 2.36
CA LEU A 16 -0.22 -22.77 3.04
C LEU A 16 0.10 -23.02 4.51
N SER A 17 -0.63 -22.35 5.40
CA SER A 17 -0.63 -22.67 6.83
C SER A 17 -2.00 -23.20 7.27
N THR A 18 -2.00 -24.27 8.04
CA THR A 18 -3.23 -24.83 8.64
C THR A 18 -3.39 -24.27 10.05
N VAL A 19 -4.49 -23.54 10.28
CA VAL A 19 -4.86 -22.98 11.58
C VAL A 19 -6.22 -23.51 12.02
N ASP A 20 -6.47 -23.57 13.32
CA ASP A 20 -7.73 -24.09 13.88
C ASP A 20 -8.73 -22.96 14.15
N PHE A 21 -9.53 -22.63 13.15
CA PHE A 21 -10.62 -21.67 13.32
C PHE A 21 -11.78 -22.21 14.18
N SER A 22 -12.04 -23.52 14.15
CA SER A 22 -13.25 -24.09 14.73
C SER A 22 -13.19 -24.27 16.24
N ASN A 23 -12.02 -24.60 16.79
CA ASN A 23 -11.88 -24.74 18.25
C ASN A 23 -11.08 -23.58 18.88
N ALA A 24 -10.32 -22.82 18.08
CA ALA A 24 -9.44 -21.78 18.60
C ALA A 24 -9.33 -20.55 17.68
N PRO A 25 -10.45 -19.90 17.31
CA PRO A 25 -10.45 -18.78 16.36
C PRO A 25 -9.54 -17.62 16.81
N ASP A 26 -9.50 -17.30 18.10
CA ASP A 26 -8.61 -16.25 18.60
C ASP A 26 -7.12 -16.60 18.50
N LYS A 27 -6.78 -17.88 18.61
CA LYS A 27 -5.40 -18.34 18.41
C LYS A 27 -5.02 -18.27 16.93
N ALA A 28 -5.90 -18.76 16.04
CA ALA A 28 -5.71 -18.66 14.60
C ALA A 28 -5.53 -17.21 14.13
N LYS A 29 -6.33 -16.28 14.69
CA LYS A 29 -6.19 -14.82 14.44
C LYS A 29 -4.79 -14.32 14.78
N LYS A 30 -4.29 -14.66 15.98
CA LYS A 30 -2.96 -14.25 16.44
C LYS A 30 -1.86 -14.82 15.55
N GLU A 31 -1.95 -16.09 15.16
CA GLU A 31 -0.98 -16.73 14.28
C GLU A 31 -0.94 -16.06 12.90
N ILE A 32 -2.10 -15.73 12.32
CA ILE A 32 -2.18 -15.01 11.04
C ILE A 32 -1.58 -13.60 11.16
N ASN A 33 -1.98 -12.82 12.17
CA ASN A 33 -1.45 -11.47 12.37
C ASN A 33 0.07 -11.48 12.61
N GLN A 34 0.59 -12.41 13.40
CA GLN A 34 2.04 -12.55 13.62
C GLN A 34 2.79 -12.91 12.34
N TRP A 35 2.25 -13.82 11.53
CA TRP A 35 2.85 -14.16 10.24
C TRP A 35 2.87 -12.93 9.31
N VAL A 36 1.76 -12.20 9.21
CA VAL A 36 1.70 -10.96 8.40
C VAL A 36 2.67 -9.91 8.92
N GLU A 37 2.75 -9.72 10.22
CA GLU A 37 3.68 -8.79 10.85
C GLU A 37 5.12 -9.14 10.48
N GLN A 38 5.51 -10.42 10.55
CA GLN A 38 6.84 -10.89 10.15
C GLN A 38 7.12 -10.67 8.66
N GLN A 39 6.18 -11.04 7.79
CA GLN A 39 6.34 -10.86 6.34
C GLN A 39 6.37 -9.39 5.90
N THR A 40 5.88 -8.49 6.75
CA THR A 40 5.83 -7.04 6.48
C THR A 40 6.83 -6.24 7.29
N GLU A 41 7.85 -6.88 7.87
CA GLU A 41 8.87 -6.22 8.73
C GLU A 41 8.25 -5.37 9.85
N GLY A 42 7.15 -5.84 10.44
CA GLY A 42 6.42 -5.16 11.51
C GLY A 42 5.50 -4.03 11.05
N LYS A 43 5.32 -3.81 9.74
CA LYS A 43 4.51 -2.68 9.22
C LYS A 43 3.01 -2.93 9.26
N ILE A 44 2.58 -4.18 9.23
CA ILE A 44 1.17 -4.56 9.36
C ILE A 44 1.03 -5.51 10.57
N PRO A 45 1.03 -4.97 11.81
CA PRO A 45 0.97 -5.79 13.03
C PRO A 45 -0.40 -6.42 13.28
N GLU A 46 -1.47 -5.77 12.81
CA GLU A 46 -2.83 -6.26 12.96
C GLU A 46 -3.58 -6.14 11.62
N LEU A 47 -3.64 -7.27 10.90
CA LEU A 47 -4.43 -7.38 9.66
C LEU A 47 -5.89 -7.76 9.96
N LEU A 48 -6.07 -8.78 10.80
CA LEU A 48 -7.36 -9.29 11.25
C LEU A 48 -7.73 -8.67 12.59
N SER A 49 -8.76 -7.82 12.59
CA SER A 49 -9.30 -7.21 13.79
C SER A 49 -10.12 -8.19 14.62
N GLU A 50 -10.48 -7.80 15.84
CA GLU A 50 -11.43 -8.54 16.66
C GLU A 50 -12.76 -8.79 15.91
N GLY A 51 -13.32 -10.00 16.05
CA GLY A 51 -14.55 -10.41 15.38
C GLY A 51 -14.44 -10.70 13.87
N SER A 52 -13.29 -10.51 13.24
CA SER A 52 -13.12 -10.75 11.79
C SER A 52 -13.16 -12.23 11.38
N ILE A 53 -12.89 -13.14 12.32
CA ILE A 53 -12.97 -14.59 12.14
C ILE A 53 -13.68 -15.25 13.34
N ASN A 54 -14.32 -16.40 13.12
CA ASN A 54 -15.06 -17.16 14.13
C ASN A 54 -15.02 -18.68 13.86
N GLU A 55 -15.74 -19.49 14.64
CA GLU A 55 -15.69 -20.96 14.51
C GLU A 55 -16.21 -21.49 13.15
N MET A 56 -17.00 -20.68 12.45
CA MET A 56 -17.52 -21.00 11.12
C MET A 56 -16.54 -20.64 9.99
N THR A 57 -15.47 -19.87 10.25
CA THR A 57 -14.45 -19.54 9.26
C THR A 57 -13.77 -20.81 8.75
N LYS A 58 -13.75 -21.01 7.43
CA LYS A 58 -13.15 -22.20 6.78
C LYS A 58 -11.84 -21.91 6.06
N LEU A 59 -11.65 -20.69 5.59
CA LEU A 59 -10.49 -20.27 4.84
C LEU A 59 -10.30 -18.76 4.98
N VAL A 60 -9.06 -18.33 5.13
CA VAL A 60 -8.65 -16.93 5.05
C VAL A 60 -7.56 -16.85 3.99
N LEU A 61 -7.77 -16.01 2.97
CA LEU A 61 -6.75 -15.67 1.99
C LEU A 61 -6.12 -14.34 2.40
N VAL A 62 -4.82 -14.35 2.67
CA VAL A 62 -4.07 -13.16 3.06
C VAL A 62 -3.13 -12.78 1.93
N ASN A 63 -3.20 -11.51 1.51
CA ASN A 63 -2.22 -10.89 0.64
C ASN A 63 -1.69 -9.65 1.35
N ALA A 64 -0.42 -9.68 1.75
CA ALA A 64 0.25 -8.56 2.37
C ALA A 64 1.52 -8.26 1.58
N VAL A 65 1.58 -7.07 0.99
CA VAL A 65 2.72 -6.61 0.20
C VAL A 65 3.34 -5.41 0.90
N TYR A 66 4.61 -5.55 1.28
CA TYR A 66 5.42 -4.43 1.75
C TYR A 66 6.43 -4.06 0.66
N PHE A 67 6.45 -2.78 0.30
CA PHE A 67 7.40 -2.26 -0.67
C PHE A 67 8.25 -1.16 -0.05
N LYS A 68 9.57 -1.37 -0.08
CA LYS A 68 10.59 -0.39 0.34
C LYS A 68 11.65 -0.28 -0.75
N GLY A 69 11.43 0.64 -1.68
CA GLY A 69 12.38 0.97 -2.73
C GLY A 69 13.21 2.21 -2.39
N ASN A 70 14.48 2.21 -2.79
CA ASN A 70 15.28 3.43 -2.83
C ASN A 70 15.03 4.15 -4.14
N TRP A 71 14.86 5.47 -4.14
CA TRP A 71 14.75 6.24 -5.37
C TRP A 71 16.03 6.16 -6.22
N ALA A 72 15.90 6.18 -7.55
CA ALA A 72 17.06 6.32 -8.44
C ALA A 72 17.72 7.70 -8.24
N LYS A 73 16.91 8.73 -8.01
CA LYS A 73 17.32 10.08 -7.61
C LYS A 73 16.78 10.36 -6.22
N VAL A 74 17.67 10.44 -5.23
CA VAL A 74 17.30 10.52 -3.81
C VAL A 74 17.01 11.97 -3.40
N PHE A 75 15.93 12.17 -2.65
CA PHE A 75 15.63 13.43 -1.95
C PHE A 75 16.63 13.62 -0.81
N LYS A 76 17.24 14.80 -0.71
CA LYS A 76 18.10 15.08 0.43
C LYS A 76 17.26 15.33 1.68
N GLU A 77 17.67 14.76 2.81
CA GLU A 77 16.96 14.94 4.07
C GLU A 77 16.93 16.41 4.52
N GLU A 78 18.01 17.17 4.23
CA GLU A 78 18.12 18.60 4.54
C GLU A 78 17.10 19.48 3.80
N ASP A 79 16.60 19.00 2.65
CA ASP A 79 15.60 19.70 1.83
C ASP A 79 14.15 19.31 2.23
N THR A 80 13.98 18.47 3.26
CA THR A 80 12.66 18.04 3.74
C THR A 80 12.17 18.94 4.87
N GLU A 81 11.03 19.60 4.66
CA GLU A 81 10.49 20.60 5.58
C GLU A 81 9.01 20.34 5.90
N ASP A 82 8.53 20.82 7.06
CA ASP A 82 7.09 20.82 7.34
C ASP A 82 6.37 21.83 6.43
N LYS A 83 5.50 21.35 5.55
CA LYS A 83 4.67 22.19 4.68
C LYS A 83 3.19 21.83 4.79
N PRO A 84 2.28 22.81 4.65
CA PRO A 84 0.85 22.55 4.70
C PRO A 84 0.40 21.78 3.45
N PHE A 85 -0.12 20.58 3.65
CA PHE A 85 -0.81 19.77 2.63
C PHE A 85 -2.32 20.00 2.71
N ARG A 86 -2.97 20.20 1.57
CA ARG A 86 -4.42 20.43 1.50
C ARG A 86 -5.13 19.08 1.45
N LEU A 87 -5.91 18.76 2.49
CA LEU A 87 -6.71 17.53 2.54
C LEU A 87 -7.98 17.66 1.69
N ASN A 88 -8.53 18.87 1.65
CA ASN A 88 -9.67 19.26 0.83
C ASN A 88 -9.60 20.79 0.64
N LYS A 89 -10.69 21.43 0.20
CA LYS A 89 -10.72 22.88 -0.04
C LYS A 89 -10.53 23.72 1.23
N THR A 90 -10.87 23.20 2.41
CA THR A 90 -10.90 23.96 3.67
C THR A 90 -9.83 23.51 4.67
N GLU A 91 -9.48 22.23 4.66
CA GLU A 91 -8.61 21.61 5.64
C GLU A 91 -7.17 21.48 5.14
N LYS A 92 -6.22 21.78 6.04
CA LYS A 92 -4.80 21.61 5.82
C LYS A 92 -4.17 20.88 7.00
N LYS A 93 -3.19 20.04 6.69
CA LYS A 93 -2.35 19.37 7.69
C LYS A 93 -0.89 19.56 7.32
N ASN A 94 -0.04 19.85 8.31
CA ASN A 94 1.40 19.89 8.06
C ASN A 94 1.92 18.47 7.83
N VAL A 95 2.72 18.30 6.79
CA VAL A 95 3.40 17.06 6.44
C VAL A 95 4.88 17.35 6.18
N LYS A 96 5.74 16.35 6.37
CA LYS A 96 7.13 16.40 5.92
C LYS A 96 7.15 16.32 4.39
N MET A 97 7.29 17.48 3.75
CA MET A 97 7.32 17.60 2.30
C MET A 97 8.77 17.51 1.83
N MET A 98 9.07 16.45 1.08
CA MET A 98 10.38 16.28 0.45
C MET A 98 10.50 17.21 -0.76
N PHE A 99 11.71 17.66 -1.07
CA PHE A 99 11.99 18.53 -2.21
C PHE A 99 13.26 18.09 -2.96
N MET A 100 13.22 18.21 -4.28
CA MET A 100 14.36 18.04 -5.16
C MET A 100 14.10 18.80 -6.46
N GLU A 101 15.16 19.20 -7.14
CA GLU A 101 15.12 19.79 -8.48
C GLU A 101 15.95 18.92 -9.43
N GLN A 102 15.31 18.23 -10.36
CA GLN A 102 15.93 17.32 -11.34
C GLN A 102 15.08 17.24 -12.61
N GLU A 103 15.70 16.82 -13.71
CA GLU A 103 14.97 16.37 -14.91
C GLU A 103 14.37 14.99 -14.66
N LEU A 104 13.05 14.89 -14.75
CA LEU A 104 12.27 13.66 -14.52
C LEU A 104 11.21 13.52 -15.61
N PRO A 105 10.79 12.28 -15.96
CA PRO A 105 9.68 12.09 -16.88
C PRO A 105 8.41 12.71 -16.31
N PHE A 106 7.86 13.65 -17.07
CA PHE A 106 6.72 14.46 -16.67
C PHE A 106 5.80 14.66 -17.86
N GLY A 107 4.49 14.64 -17.60
CA GLY A 107 3.47 14.84 -18.60
C GLY A 107 2.23 15.54 -18.05
N TYR A 108 1.34 15.91 -18.95
CA TYR A 108 0.01 16.41 -18.61
C TYR A 108 -1.02 15.66 -19.43
N ILE A 109 -2.09 15.21 -18.78
CA ILE A 109 -3.22 14.52 -19.40
C ILE A 109 -4.40 15.50 -19.42
N PRO A 110 -4.72 16.11 -20.58
CA PRO A 110 -5.78 17.10 -20.69
C PRO A 110 -7.16 16.57 -20.31
N GLU A 111 -7.44 15.30 -20.62
CA GLU A 111 -8.76 14.67 -20.43
C GLU A 111 -9.15 14.59 -18.95
N CYS A 112 -8.17 14.35 -18.06
CA CYS A 112 -8.39 14.33 -16.62
C CYS A 112 -7.86 15.59 -15.90
N LYS A 113 -7.29 16.55 -16.64
CA LYS A 113 -6.66 17.77 -16.10
C LYS A 113 -5.65 17.45 -15.00
N CYS A 114 -4.80 16.46 -15.25
CA CYS A 114 -3.80 15.99 -14.29
C CYS A 114 -2.40 16.12 -14.85
N ARG A 115 -1.47 16.51 -13.99
CA ARG A 115 -0.03 16.34 -14.21
C ARG A 115 0.37 14.94 -13.80
N VAL A 116 1.31 14.36 -14.53
CA VAL A 116 1.85 13.03 -14.25
C VAL A 116 3.35 13.15 -14.07
N LEU A 117 3.86 12.60 -12.96
CA LEU A 117 5.28 12.53 -12.66
C LEU A 117 5.67 11.08 -12.46
N GLU A 118 6.75 10.65 -13.10
CA GLU A 118 7.37 9.35 -12.85
C GLU A 118 8.60 9.53 -11.94
N LEU A 119 8.64 8.76 -10.87
CA LEU A 119 9.77 8.67 -9.96
C LEU A 119 10.34 7.24 -10.00
N PRO A 120 11.43 7.00 -10.74
CA PRO A 120 12.04 5.68 -10.82
C PRO A 120 12.73 5.30 -9.50
N TYR A 121 12.63 4.03 -9.15
CA TYR A 121 13.43 3.41 -8.10
C TYR A 121 14.81 3.00 -8.64
N LYS A 122 15.76 2.80 -7.73
CA LYS A 122 17.12 2.37 -8.04
C LYS A 122 17.07 1.06 -8.84
N GLY A 123 17.77 1.04 -9.96
CA GLY A 123 17.75 -0.08 -10.92
C GLY A 123 16.79 0.13 -12.09
N GLU A 124 15.86 1.10 -11.98
CA GLU A 124 14.93 1.51 -13.05
C GLU A 124 13.95 0.42 -13.54
N ASP A 125 13.92 -0.75 -12.87
CA ASP A 125 12.93 -1.81 -13.12
C ASP A 125 11.52 -1.47 -12.60
N LEU A 126 11.43 -0.51 -11.67
CA LEU A 126 10.20 -0.06 -11.02
C LEU A 126 10.17 1.46 -10.94
N SER A 127 8.98 2.03 -11.09
CA SER A 127 8.72 3.47 -10.93
C SER A 127 7.42 3.73 -10.16
N MET A 128 7.41 4.79 -9.37
CA MET A 128 6.17 5.35 -8.82
C MET A 128 5.61 6.38 -9.81
N ILE A 129 4.33 6.26 -10.16
CA ILE A 129 3.62 7.23 -10.98
C ILE A 129 2.71 8.06 -10.07
N ILE A 130 2.89 9.38 -10.10
CA ILE A 130 2.08 10.34 -9.33
C ILE A 130 1.19 11.08 -10.32
N LEU A 131 -0.12 10.93 -10.17
CA LEU A 131 -1.11 11.75 -10.87
C LEU A 131 -1.59 12.85 -9.94
N LEU A 132 -1.38 14.10 -10.34
CA LEU A 132 -1.76 15.28 -9.58
C LEU A 132 -2.80 16.10 -10.37
N PRO A 133 -4.08 16.09 -9.95
CA PRO A 133 -5.10 16.95 -10.54
C PRO A 133 -4.77 18.44 -10.38
N ASP A 134 -5.18 19.27 -11.34
CA ASP A 134 -4.97 20.73 -11.29
C ASP A 134 -5.76 21.41 -10.16
N SER A 135 -6.89 20.83 -9.77
CA SER A 135 -7.74 21.34 -8.70
C SER A 135 -8.26 20.23 -7.79
N ILE A 136 -8.40 20.55 -6.50
CA ILE A 136 -9.04 19.67 -5.51
C ILE A 136 -10.55 19.87 -5.64
N GLU A 137 -11.28 18.87 -6.13
CA GLU A 137 -12.68 19.05 -6.54
C GLU A 137 -13.71 19.00 -5.40
N ASP A 138 -13.57 18.24 -4.30
CA ASP A 138 -14.22 18.45 -2.97
C ASP A 138 -14.02 17.25 -2.00
N ASN A 139 -14.15 17.49 -0.68
CA ASN A 139 -14.05 16.63 0.52
C ASN A 139 -12.89 15.62 0.67
N SER A 140 -12.26 15.18 -0.41
CA SER A 140 -11.07 14.34 -0.39
C SER A 140 -9.96 14.92 -1.25
N THR A 141 -8.76 14.37 -1.10
CA THR A 141 -7.51 14.89 -1.68
C THR A 141 -7.42 14.74 -3.19
N GLY A 142 -8.43 14.17 -3.87
CA GLY A 142 -8.36 13.77 -5.27
C GLY A 142 -7.41 12.59 -5.54
N LEU A 143 -6.78 12.03 -4.50
CA LEU A 143 -5.84 10.90 -4.60
C LEU A 143 -6.53 9.53 -4.76
N GLU A 144 -7.85 9.48 -4.63
CA GLU A 144 -8.64 8.25 -4.82
C GLU A 144 -8.54 7.72 -6.26
N LEU A 145 -8.22 8.58 -7.23
CA LEU A 145 -8.03 8.22 -8.64
C LEU A 145 -6.67 7.55 -8.94
N VAL A 146 -5.74 7.50 -7.99
CA VAL A 146 -4.34 7.06 -8.22
C VAL A 146 -4.12 5.56 -7.93
N ILE A 147 -5.12 4.84 -7.45
CA ILE A 147 -4.99 3.41 -7.10
C ILE A 147 -5.68 2.54 -8.15
N LEU A 148 -5.24 2.64 -9.40
CA LEU A 148 -5.58 1.65 -10.42
C LEU A 148 -4.29 1.32 -11.16
N LEU A 149 -3.59 0.28 -10.66
CA LEU A 149 -2.92 -0.73 -11.49
C LEU A 149 -2.13 -1.77 -10.68
N PHE A 150 -2.49 -2.10 -9.43
CA PHE A 150 -2.10 -3.39 -8.83
C PHE A 150 -3.23 -3.89 -7.91
N PRO A 151 -3.49 -5.21 -7.82
CA PRO A 151 -4.62 -5.75 -7.09
C PRO A 151 -4.54 -5.36 -5.60
N ALA A 152 -5.52 -4.57 -5.17
CA ALA A 152 -5.86 -4.28 -3.78
C ALA A 152 -4.68 -4.01 -2.83
N ILE A 153 -4.14 -2.80 -2.88
CA ILE A 153 -3.32 -2.25 -1.79
C ILE A 153 -4.28 -1.52 -0.83
N ALA A 154 -4.49 -2.09 0.35
CA ALA A 154 -5.08 -1.37 1.47
C ALA A 154 -4.07 -0.33 1.95
N ILE A 155 -4.07 0.86 1.35
CA ILE A 155 -3.45 2.04 1.96
C ILE A 155 -4.42 2.50 3.06
N LYS A 156 -4.35 1.84 4.21
CA LYS A 156 -4.88 2.43 5.43
C LYS A 156 -3.92 3.54 5.81
N LEU A 157 -4.25 4.77 5.43
CA LEU A 157 -3.67 5.96 6.03
C LEU A 157 -3.84 5.80 7.55
N LEU A 158 -2.73 5.50 8.22
CA LEU A 158 -2.67 5.44 9.67
C LEU A 158 -3.02 6.85 10.20
N SER A 159 -4.25 7.00 10.67
CA SER A 159 -4.63 7.96 11.71
C SER A 159 -4.42 7.31 13.07
#